data_AF-A0A560SAB4-F1
#
_entry.id   AF-A0A560SAB4-F1
#
_cell.length_a   1.000
_cell.length_b   1.000
_cell.length_c   1.000
_cell.angle_alpha   90.00
_cell.angle_beta   90.00
_cell.angle_gamma   90.00
#
_symmetry.space_group_name_H-M   'P 1'
#
loop_
_entity.id
_entity.type
_entity.pdbx_description
1 polymer ?
#
loop_
_entity_poly.entity_id
_entity_poly.type
_entity_poly.pdbx_seq_one_letter_code
_entity_poly.pdbx_strand_id
1 'polypeptide(L)'
;MTVVNVPGVSFPFPGKTLVIPPLALGDLEQLLERINAVMAGNMDRDSIATVIDATHAALRRNYPDIERAEVAALLDLRNMRDALDAVMSASGLEVMEPTPGEGQAPSTGANSTLT
;
A
#
# COMPACT_ATOMS: atom_id res chain seq x y z
N MET A 1 -17.31 16.45 -4.65
CA MET A 1 -16.23 16.22 -3.67
C MET A 1 -16.42 14.82 -3.12
N THR A 2 -15.60 13.86 -3.55
CA THR A 2 -15.66 12.48 -3.05
C THR A 2 -15.09 12.47 -1.63
N VAL A 3 -15.92 12.12 -0.66
CA VAL A 3 -15.54 12.04 0.75
C VAL A 3 -14.55 10.89 0.90
N VAL A 4 -13.31 11.20 1.25
CA VAL A 4 -12.29 10.20 1.57
C VAL A 4 -12.68 9.59 2.91
N ASN A 5 -13.16 8.35 2.91
CA ASN A 5 -13.72 7.73 4.11
C ASN A 5 -12.66 6.93 4.89
N VAL A 6 -11.60 6.49 4.22
CA VAL A 6 -10.48 5.74 4.80
C VAL A 6 -9.17 6.49 4.54
N PRO A 7 -8.36 6.79 5.58
CA PRO A 7 -7.05 7.42 5.40
C PRO A 7 -6.11 6.49 4.64
N GLY A 8 -5.17 7.06 3.90
CA GLY A 8 -4.29 6.31 3.01
C GLY A 8 -3.14 7.15 2.46
N VAL A 9 -2.37 6.57 1.54
CA VAL A 9 -1.22 7.21 0.88
C VAL A 9 -1.71 8.02 -0.32
N SER A 10 -1.33 9.30 -0.39
CA SER A 10 -1.62 10.12 -1.57
C SER A 10 -0.66 9.76 -2.70
N PHE A 11 -1.19 9.26 -3.81
CA PHE A 11 -0.40 8.80 -4.95
C PHE A 11 -0.73 9.60 -6.23
N PRO A 12 0.28 10.21 -6.89
CA PRO A 12 0.08 10.95 -8.12
C PRO A 12 0.00 9.99 -9.32
N PHE A 13 -1.22 9.65 -9.73
CA PHE A 13 -1.44 8.96 -11.00
C PHE A 13 -1.33 9.93 -12.19
N PRO A 14 -1.08 9.42 -13.41
CA PRO A 14 -1.10 10.25 -14.62
C PRO A 14 -2.44 11.00 -14.75
N GLY A 15 -2.37 12.33 -14.66
CA GLY A 15 -3.53 13.21 -14.82
C GLY A 15 -4.43 13.38 -13.59
N LYS A 16 -4.20 12.67 -12.47
CA LYS A 16 -4.96 12.85 -11.22
C LYS A 16 -4.19 12.34 -9.99
N THR A 17 -4.36 13.00 -8.84
CA THR A 17 -3.89 12.48 -7.55
C THR A 17 -5.03 11.74 -6.86
N LEU A 18 -4.81 10.48 -6.46
CA LEU A 18 -5.77 9.67 -5.72
C LEU A 18 -5.19 9.27 -4.36
N VAL A 19 -6.05 9.03 -3.38
CA VAL A 19 -5.64 8.49 -2.07
C VAL A 19 -5.85 6.98 -2.07
N ILE A 20 -4.75 6.23 -1.96
CA ILE A 20 -4.72 4.77 -1.88
C ILE A 20 -4.93 4.36 -0.41
N PRO A 21 -6.10 3.79 -0.03
CA PRO A 21 -6.35 3.34 1.34
C PRO A 21 -5.78 1.93 1.59
N PRO A 22 -5.71 1.47 2.86
CA PRO A 22 -5.35 0.10 3.20
C PRO A 22 -6.20 -0.94 2.47
N LEU A 23 -5.58 -2.03 2.06
CA LEU A 23 -6.25 -3.19 1.49
C LEU A 23 -7.16 -3.84 2.55
N ALA A 24 -8.34 -4.30 2.16
CA ALA A 24 -9.20 -5.03 3.08
C ALA A 24 -8.63 -6.45 3.31
N LEU A 25 -8.79 -6.99 4.52
CA LEU A 25 -8.25 -8.31 4.87
C LEU A 25 -8.73 -9.43 3.92
N GLY A 26 -9.99 -9.38 3.46
CA GLY A 26 -10.51 -10.37 2.52
C GLY A 26 -9.90 -10.30 1.12
N ASP A 27 -9.50 -9.10 0.67
CA ASP A 27 -8.77 -8.94 -0.59
C ASP A 27 -7.30 -9.30 -0.40
N LEU A 28 -6.72 -8.95 0.74
CA LEU A 28 -5.35 -9.32 1.10
C LEU A 28 -5.17 -10.83 1.13
N GLU A 29 -6.06 -11.58 1.77
CA GLU A 29 -6.01 -13.05 1.83
C GLU A 29 -5.94 -13.69 0.44
N GLN A 30 -6.73 -13.19 -0.51
CA GLN A 30 -6.77 -13.70 -1.89
C GLN A 30 -5.56 -13.28 -2.73
N LEU A 31 -4.96 -12.13 -2.42
CA LEU A 31 -3.87 -11.55 -3.21
C LEU A 31 -2.49 -11.81 -2.61
N LEU A 32 -2.40 -12.27 -1.35
CA LEU A 32 -1.14 -12.39 -0.60
C LEU A 32 -0.07 -13.21 -1.35
N GLU A 33 -0.42 -14.43 -1.80
CA GLU A 33 0.52 -15.31 -2.52
C GLU A 33 1.02 -14.66 -3.81
N ARG A 34 0.10 -14.03 -4.55
CA ARG A 34 0.41 -13.36 -5.82
C ARG A 34 1.29 -12.14 -5.59
N ILE A 35 0.97 -11.34 -4.57
CA ILE A 35 1.73 -10.15 -4.18
C ILE A 35 3.17 -10.54 -3.81
N ASN A 36 3.35 -11.60 -3.00
CA ASN A 36 4.68 -12.10 -2.64
C ASN A 36 5.48 -12.55 -3.87
N ALA A 37 4.84 -13.16 -4.87
CA ALA A 37 5.50 -13.52 -6.12
C ALA A 37 5.96 -12.29 -6.93
N VAL A 38 5.18 -11.20 -6.95
CA VAL A 38 5.60 -9.93 -7.57
C VAL A 38 6.82 -9.35 -6.86
N MET A 39 6.82 -9.37 -5.53
CA MET A 39 7.94 -8.87 -4.72
C MET A 39 9.23 -9.66 -4.91
N ALA A 40 9.13 -10.94 -5.24
CA ALA A 40 10.28 -11.78 -5.59
C ALA A 40 10.96 -11.39 -6.92
N GLY A 41 10.43 -10.40 -7.65
CA GLY A 41 11.05 -9.83 -8.85
C GLY A 41 10.58 -10.45 -10.16
N ASN A 42 9.53 -11.27 -10.13
CA ASN A 42 8.92 -11.83 -11.33
C ASN A 42 8.07 -10.75 -12.02
N MET A 43 8.44 -10.39 -13.26
CA MET A 43 7.72 -9.40 -14.06
C MET A 43 6.96 -10.08 -15.21
N ASP A 44 5.94 -10.83 -14.82
CA ASP A 44 5.10 -11.61 -15.74
C ASP A 44 3.68 -11.01 -15.84
N ARG A 45 2.88 -11.55 -16.76
CA ARG A 45 1.47 -11.17 -16.94
C ARG A 45 0.68 -11.22 -15.62
N ASP A 46 0.90 -12.26 -14.83
CA ASP A 46 0.25 -12.44 -13.53
C ASP A 46 0.67 -11.38 -12.51
N SER A 47 1.93 -10.95 -12.53
CA SER A 47 2.42 -9.88 -11.66
C SER A 47 1.75 -8.55 -11.99
N ILE A 48 1.64 -8.21 -13.28
CA ILE A 48 0.93 -7.00 -13.74
C ILE A 48 -0.54 -7.05 -13.31
N ALA A 49 -1.21 -8.19 -13.53
CA ALA A 49 -2.60 -8.36 -13.12
C ALA A 49 -2.76 -8.19 -11.60
N THR A 50 -1.81 -8.70 -10.82
CA THR A 50 -1.83 -8.61 -9.35
C THR A 50 -1.70 -7.17 -8.85
N VAL A 51 -0.81 -6.37 -9.44
CA VAL A 51 -0.71 -4.95 -9.07
C VAL A 51 -2.03 -4.23 -9.37
N ILE A 52 -2.59 -4.44 -10.55
CA ILE A 52 -3.87 -3.84 -10.95
C ILE A 52 -4.98 -4.23 -9.96
N ASP A 53 -5.09 -5.53 -9.63
CA ASP A 53 -6.11 -6.05 -8.73
C ASP A 53 -5.94 -5.48 -7.31
N ALA A 54 -4.71 -5.41 -6.79
CA ALA A 54 -4.41 -4.88 -5.47
C ALA A 54 -4.71 -3.38 -5.37
N THR A 55 -4.26 -2.59 -6.35
CA THR A 55 -4.53 -1.15 -6.40
C THR A 55 -6.02 -0.87 -6.59
N HIS A 56 -6.72 -1.65 -7.40
CA HIS A 56 -8.18 -1.52 -7.59
C HIS A 56 -8.96 -1.85 -6.31
N ALA A 57 -8.64 -2.97 -5.66
CA ALA A 57 -9.27 -3.37 -4.41
C ALA A 57 -9.08 -2.32 -3.29
N ALA A 58 -7.88 -1.75 -3.19
CA ALA A 58 -7.61 -0.63 -2.30
C ALA A 58 -8.48 0.59 -2.68
N LEU A 59 -8.34 1.10 -3.90
CA LEU A 59 -9.04 2.33 -4.33
C LEU A 59 -10.55 2.23 -4.21
N ARG A 60 -11.15 1.06 -4.44
CA ARG A 60 -12.60 0.83 -4.32
C ARG A 60 -13.16 1.20 -2.94
N ARG A 61 -12.34 1.20 -1.89
CA ARG A 61 -12.78 1.62 -0.54
C ARG A 61 -13.13 3.10 -0.43
N ASN A 62 -12.43 3.96 -1.18
CA ASN A 62 -12.69 5.41 -1.25
C ASN A 62 -13.45 5.80 -2.53
N TYR A 63 -13.34 5.00 -3.59
CA TYR A 63 -13.89 5.26 -4.91
C TYR A 63 -14.67 4.01 -5.39
N PRO A 64 -15.85 3.72 -4.84
CA PRO A 64 -16.57 2.47 -5.13
C PRO A 64 -16.95 2.29 -6.61
N ASP A 65 -17.05 3.40 -7.35
CA ASP A 65 -17.38 3.43 -8.79
C ASP A 65 -16.14 3.26 -9.69
N ILE A 66 -14.92 3.20 -9.13
CA ILE A 66 -13.71 3.05 -9.95
C ILE A 66 -13.68 1.65 -10.57
N GLU A 67 -13.48 1.60 -11.88
CA GLU A 67 -13.39 0.34 -12.61
C GLU A 67 -11.95 -0.17 -12.65
N ARG A 68 -11.80 -1.50 -12.67
CA ARG A 68 -10.50 -2.16 -12.84
C ARG A 68 -9.77 -1.69 -14.11
N ALA A 69 -10.52 -1.47 -15.20
CA ALA A 69 -9.99 -1.00 -16.47
C ALA A 69 -9.44 0.44 -16.37
N GLU A 70 -10.08 1.30 -15.59
CA GLU A 70 -9.59 2.66 -15.32
C GLU A 70 -8.26 2.60 -14.55
N VAL A 71 -8.18 1.78 -13.50
CA VAL A 71 -6.94 1.59 -12.74
C VAL A 71 -5.82 1.04 -13.62
N ALA A 72 -6.13 0.07 -14.49
CA ALA A 72 -5.16 -0.48 -15.44
C ALA A 72 -4.62 0.57 -16.44
N ALA A 73 -5.43 1.58 -16.81
CA ALA A 73 -5.00 2.67 -17.68
C ALA A 73 -4.16 3.73 -16.96
N LEU A 74 -4.28 3.83 -15.64
CA LEU A 74 -3.48 4.75 -14.81
C LEU A 74 -2.11 4.15 -14.42
N LEU A 75 -2.00 2.82 -14.47
CA LEU A 75 -0.77 2.10 -14.15
C LEU A 75 0.08 1.86 -15.39
N ASP A 76 1.38 2.06 -15.24
CA ASP A 76 2.39 1.79 -16.26
C ASP A 76 3.64 1.18 -15.61
N LEU A 77 4.57 0.68 -16.44
CA LEU A 77 5.77 0.01 -15.94
C LEU A 77 6.63 0.89 -15.03
N ARG A 78 6.50 2.22 -15.12
CA ARG A 78 7.27 3.18 -14.32
C ARG A 78 6.66 3.38 -12.94
N ASN A 79 5.33 3.33 -12.81
CA ASN A 79 4.63 3.62 -11.55
C ASN A 79 4.02 2.38 -10.87
N MET A 80 3.97 1.22 -11.55
CA MET A 80 3.30 0.04 -11.00
C MET A 80 3.94 -0.49 -9.72
N ARG A 81 5.28 -0.36 -9.59
CA ARG A 81 5.99 -0.75 -8.36
C ARG A 81 5.66 0.20 -7.22
N ASP A 82 5.73 1.50 -7.47
CA ASP A 82 5.40 2.53 -6.48
C ASP A 82 3.92 2.45 -6.06
N ALA A 83 3.02 2.09 -6.98
CA ALA A 83 1.60 1.92 -6.66
C ALA A 83 1.37 0.69 -5.76
N LEU A 84 2.07 -0.42 -6.01
CA LEU A 84 2.01 -1.59 -5.14
C LEU A 84 2.60 -1.26 -3.75
N ASP A 85 3.74 -0.57 -3.72
CA ASP A 85 4.38 -0.12 -2.49
C ASP A 85 3.45 0.78 -1.66
N ALA A 86 2.78 1.75 -2.31
CA ALA A 86 1.80 2.61 -1.67
C ALA A 86 0.62 1.82 -1.08
N VAL A 87 0.14 0.77 -1.76
CA VAL A 87 -0.89 -0.14 -1.22
C VAL A 87 -0.37 -0.89 0.01
N MET A 88 0.86 -1.39 -0.04
CA MET A 88 1.49 -2.11 1.06
C MET A 88 1.71 -1.22 2.29
N SER A 89 2.31 -0.05 2.07
CA SER A 89 2.53 0.99 3.07
C SER A 89 1.22 1.41 3.73
N ALA A 90 0.18 1.69 2.93
CA ALA A 90 -1.16 2.01 3.46
C ALA A 90 -1.76 0.87 4.29
N SER A 91 -1.41 -0.39 3.98
CA SER A 91 -1.90 -1.60 4.65
C SER A 91 -1.09 -1.99 5.89
N GLY A 92 0.00 -1.27 6.20
CA GLY A 92 0.91 -1.63 7.29
C GLY A 92 1.75 -2.88 7.00
N LEU A 93 1.83 -3.29 5.73
CA LEU A 93 2.76 -4.32 5.25
C LEU A 93 4.05 -3.61 4.88
N GLU A 94 4.76 -3.07 5.88
CA GLU A 94 6.08 -2.51 5.62
C GLU A 94 7.03 -3.63 5.18
N VAL A 95 7.56 -3.51 3.96
CA VAL A 95 8.89 -4.04 3.69
C VAL A 95 9.82 -3.19 4.53
N MET A 96 10.37 -3.74 5.62
CA MET A 96 11.49 -3.10 6.31
C MET A 96 12.64 -2.95 5.30
N GLU A 97 12.70 -1.82 4.60
CA GLU A 97 14.01 -1.26 4.35
C GLU A 97 14.58 -0.92 5.73
N PRO A 98 15.78 -1.40 6.09
CA PRO A 98 16.35 -1.10 7.39
C PRO A 98 16.63 0.41 7.45
N THR A 99 15.70 1.19 8.02
CA THR A 99 15.97 2.55 8.44
C THR A 99 16.97 2.46 9.61
N PRO A 100 18.22 2.95 9.47
CA PRO A 100 19.12 3.02 10.60
C PRO A 100 18.62 4.16 11.49
N GLY A 101 17.93 3.79 12.56
CA GLY A 101 17.67 4.68 13.68
C GLY A 101 16.26 5.23 13.71
N GLU A 102 15.36 4.52 14.38
CA GLU A 102 14.42 5.15 15.31
C GLU A 102 13.90 4.07 16.28
N GLY A 103 14.86 3.52 17.01
CA GLY A 103 14.62 2.77 18.24
C GLY A 103 15.02 3.63 19.43
N GLN A 104 14.20 4.63 19.77
CA GLN A 104 14.25 5.23 21.11
C GLN A 104 12.84 5.33 21.67
N ALA A 105 12.40 4.22 22.28
CA ALA A 105 11.41 4.31 23.34
C ALA A 105 11.99 5.20 24.46
N PRO A 106 11.26 6.21 24.98
CA PRO A 106 11.67 6.89 26.19
C PRO A 106 11.64 5.88 27.34
N SER A 107 12.83 5.46 27.79
CA SER A 107 12.99 4.72 29.03
C SER A 107 12.47 5.61 30.16
N THR A 108 11.25 5.34 30.62
CA THR A 108 10.70 5.96 31.82
C THR A 108 11.14 5.12 33.02
N GLY A 109 12.41 5.21 33.35
CA GLY A 109 12.98 4.64 34.58
C GLY A 109 13.12 5.73 35.63
N ALA A 110 12.09 5.94 36.43
CA ALA A 110 12.18 6.74 37.64
C ALA A 110 13.08 6.03 38.66
N ASN A 111 14.35 6.44 38.76
CA ASN A 111 15.21 6.00 39.86
C ASN A 111 14.85 6.79 41.12
N SER A 112 13.97 6.19 41.94
CA SER A 112 13.94 6.43 43.38
C SER A 112 15.21 5.85 43.99
N THR A 113 16.10 6.68 44.52
CA THR A 113 17.15 6.22 45.43
C THR A 113 17.00 6.92 46.77
N LEU A 114 16.63 6.09 47.73
CA LEU A 114 16.51 6.34 49.15
C LEU A 114 17.92 6.21 49.74
N THR A 115 18.42 7.23 50.42
CA THR A 115 19.52 7.12 51.40
C THR A 115 19.37 8.27 52.40
#